data_AF-A0A820IVS2-F1
#
_entry.id   AF-A0A820IVS2-F1
#
_cell.length_a   1.000
_cell.length_b   1.000
_cell.length_c   1.000
_cell.angle_alpha   90.00
_cell.angle_beta   90.00
_cell.angle_gamma   90.00
#
_symmetry.space_group_name_H-M   'P 1'
#
loop_
_entity.id
_entity.type
_entity.pdbx_description
1 polymer ?
#
loop_
_entity_poly.entity_id
_entity_poly.type
_entity_poly.pdbx_seq_one_letter_code
_entity_poly.pdbx_strand_id
1 'polypeptide(L)'
;MTKEASAKTTLEVTILYDEMVQWLCRQYLKVQKHMTTCSMTRNALRKHCEKELEFLENVAFYVIKDSRVIIDSNVFDEVEKAMGWFINDYPQVLNIGILKSFNDKRIGSHVDVKKPHYVVHLSFQEFFAAGYIVTGLRSDRSEDSINFIKANKYDQRFRLLLNFVSGLLTLYNEKQPIQYFWDAILNEPLDLFGLRYFDLIISCLEETRGSSSIPRRQELVDYIVMWIKIGVNMEDNKVVTYLQQALQESCIIANEISIQETLI
;
A
#
# COMPACT_ATOMS: atom_id res chain seq x y z
N MET A 1 24.00 -28.15 -21.43
CA MET A 1 23.06 -28.37 -20.31
C MET A 1 22.63 -27.00 -19.81
N THR A 2 21.59 -26.47 -20.43
CA THR A 2 20.92 -25.22 -20.08
C THR A 2 20.17 -25.41 -18.77
N LYS A 3 20.60 -24.72 -17.71
CA LYS A 3 19.79 -24.57 -16.50
C LYS A 3 18.63 -23.66 -16.87
N GLU A 4 17.44 -24.25 -16.99
CA GLU A 4 16.19 -23.51 -16.87
C GLU A 4 16.18 -22.86 -15.47
N ALA A 5 16.49 -21.57 -15.43
CA ALA A 5 16.15 -20.73 -14.30
C ALA A 5 14.62 -20.67 -14.27
N SER A 6 14.02 -21.44 -13.36
CA SER A 6 12.61 -21.28 -13.00
C SER A 6 12.38 -19.80 -12.67
N ALA A 7 11.67 -19.10 -13.57
CA ALA A 7 11.24 -17.74 -13.34
C ALA A 7 10.26 -17.77 -12.18
N LYS A 8 10.77 -17.56 -10.96
CA LYS A 8 9.97 -17.27 -9.78
C LYS A 8 9.12 -16.06 -10.16
N THR A 9 7.84 -16.27 -10.43
CA THR A 9 6.91 -15.18 -10.69
C THR A 9 6.72 -14.49 -9.34
N THR A 10 7.48 -13.43 -9.09
CA THR A 10 7.33 -12.64 -7.85
C THR A 10 5.98 -11.96 -7.94
N LEU A 11 4.99 -12.50 -7.23
CA LEU A 11 3.71 -11.85 -7.07
C LEU A 11 3.93 -10.66 -6.12
N GLU A 12 3.83 -9.45 -6.66
CA GLU A 12 3.82 -8.21 -5.87
C GLU A 12 2.83 -8.30 -4.73
N VAL A 13 3.22 -7.78 -3.57
CA VAL A 13 2.34 -7.85 -2.40
C VAL A 13 1.06 -7.05 -2.68
N THR A 14 1.14 -5.94 -3.42
CA THR A 14 -0.04 -5.15 -3.77
C THR A 14 -1.07 -5.94 -4.59
N ILE A 15 -0.61 -6.72 -5.57
CA ILE A 15 -1.52 -7.51 -6.42
C ILE A 15 -2.15 -8.65 -5.64
N LEU A 16 -1.40 -9.31 -4.75
CA LEU A 16 -1.96 -10.31 -3.85
C LEU A 16 -3.10 -9.72 -3.00
N TYR A 17 -2.89 -8.55 -2.40
CA TYR A 17 -3.90 -7.92 -1.56
C TYR A 17 -5.09 -7.41 -2.38
N ASP A 18 -4.87 -6.85 -3.57
CA ASP A 18 -5.95 -6.48 -4.50
C ASP A 18 -6.81 -7.72 -4.86
N GLU A 19 -6.18 -8.86 -5.14
CA GLU A 19 -6.90 -10.11 -5.42
C GLU A 19 -7.70 -10.61 -4.21
N MET A 20 -7.13 -10.55 -3.00
CA MET A 20 -7.82 -10.90 -1.76
C MET A 20 -9.03 -9.98 -1.50
N VAL A 21 -8.88 -8.67 -1.70
CA VAL A 21 -9.97 -7.70 -1.54
C VAL A 21 -11.04 -7.90 -2.61
N GLN A 22 -10.66 -8.14 -3.86
CA GLN A 22 -11.62 -8.50 -4.91
C GLN A 22 -12.41 -9.77 -4.54
N TRP A 23 -11.75 -10.79 -3.99
CA TRP A 23 -12.42 -11.99 -3.51
C TRP A 23 -13.40 -11.69 -2.37
N LEU A 24 -13.01 -10.86 -1.39
CA LEU A 24 -13.87 -10.43 -0.29
C LEU A 24 -15.11 -9.67 -0.79
N CYS A 25 -14.93 -8.74 -1.73
CA CYS A 25 -16.02 -8.03 -2.38
C CYS A 25 -16.98 -9.00 -3.08
N ARG A 26 -16.46 -9.99 -3.83
CA ARG A 26 -17.30 -11.02 -4.48
C ARG A 26 -18.11 -11.82 -3.47
N GLN A 27 -17.51 -12.22 -2.35
CA GLN A 27 -18.21 -12.95 -1.29
C GLN A 27 -19.27 -12.09 -0.62
N TYR A 28 -18.94 -10.85 -0.28
CA TYR A 28 -19.88 -9.90 0.33
C TYR A 28 -21.09 -9.66 -0.57
N LEU A 29 -20.90 -9.38 -1.86
CA LEU A 29 -21.99 -9.17 -2.82
C LEU A 29 -22.85 -10.44 -3.02
N LYS A 30 -22.25 -11.63 -2.99
CA LYS A 30 -22.98 -12.91 -3.09
C LYS A 30 -23.84 -13.17 -1.84
N VAL A 31 -23.28 -12.94 -0.65
CA VAL A 31 -23.93 -13.28 0.62
C VAL A 31 -24.95 -12.22 1.04
N GLN A 32 -24.60 -10.94 0.93
CA GLN A 32 -25.41 -9.83 1.44
C GLN A 32 -26.34 -9.21 0.39
N LYS A 33 -25.91 -9.18 -0.88
CA LYS A 33 -26.68 -8.57 -1.98
C LYS A 33 -27.28 -9.61 -2.95
N HIS A 34 -27.07 -10.91 -2.70
CA HIS A 34 -27.52 -12.02 -3.54
C HIS A 34 -27.17 -11.87 -5.04
N MET A 35 -26.02 -11.25 -5.34
CA MET A 35 -25.59 -10.97 -6.70
C MET A 35 -24.71 -12.09 -7.29
N THR A 36 -24.83 -12.33 -8.60
CA THR A 36 -23.91 -13.19 -9.34
C THR A 36 -22.65 -12.40 -9.71
N THR A 37 -21.49 -12.81 -9.19
CA THR A 37 -20.26 -12.02 -9.29
C THR A 37 -19.16 -12.64 -10.14
N CYS A 38 -19.25 -13.90 -10.58
CA CYS A 38 -18.14 -14.63 -11.20
C CYS A 38 -17.54 -13.95 -12.46
N SER A 39 -18.34 -13.19 -13.22
CA SER A 39 -17.89 -12.49 -14.44
C SER A 39 -17.60 -11.00 -14.24
N MET A 40 -17.77 -10.46 -13.02
CA MET A 40 -17.59 -9.02 -12.79
C MET A 40 -16.12 -8.63 -12.90
N THR A 41 -15.86 -7.54 -13.61
CA THR A 41 -14.54 -6.91 -13.71
C THR A 41 -14.16 -6.23 -12.39
N ARG A 42 -12.86 -5.95 -12.20
CA ARG A 42 -12.34 -5.20 -11.03
C ARG A 42 -13.10 -3.88 -10.81
N ASN A 43 -13.27 -3.09 -11.88
CA ASN A 43 -13.93 -1.79 -11.81
C ASN A 43 -15.41 -1.93 -11.43
N ALA A 44 -16.09 -2.97 -11.94
CA ALA A 44 -17.48 -3.24 -11.57
C ALA A 44 -17.59 -3.63 -10.08
N LEU A 45 -16.71 -4.50 -9.59
CA LEU A 45 -16.69 -4.87 -8.16
C LEU A 45 -16.46 -3.65 -7.26
N ARG A 46 -15.47 -2.83 -7.60
CA ARG A 46 -15.15 -1.62 -6.84
C ARG A 46 -16.35 -0.67 -6.77
N LYS A 47 -17.06 -0.50 -7.89
CA LYS A 47 -18.29 0.32 -7.94
C LYS A 47 -19.42 -0.25 -7.06
N HIS A 48 -19.59 -1.58 -7.02
CA HIS A 48 -20.65 -2.20 -6.21
C HIS A 48 -20.33 -2.26 -4.71
N CYS A 49 -19.05 -2.19 -4.34
CA CYS A 49 -18.56 -2.15 -2.95
C CYS A 49 -17.96 -0.79 -2.59
N GLU A 50 -18.28 0.27 -3.33
CA GLU A 50 -17.60 1.57 -3.24
C GLU A 50 -17.70 2.14 -1.82
N LYS A 51 -18.92 2.18 -1.27
CA LYS A 51 -19.17 2.68 0.07
C LYS A 51 -18.46 1.84 1.14
N GLU A 52 -18.47 0.51 1.00
CA GLU A 52 -17.81 -0.39 1.96
C GLU A 52 -16.27 -0.26 1.91
N LEU A 53 -15.69 -0.12 0.71
CA LEU A 53 -14.25 0.06 0.52
C LEU A 53 -13.79 1.45 0.97
N GLU A 54 -14.52 2.51 0.60
CA GLU A 54 -14.24 3.88 1.03
C GLU A 54 -14.28 4.00 2.56
N PHE A 55 -15.25 3.36 3.20
CA PHE A 55 -15.31 3.28 4.66
C PHE A 55 -14.07 2.60 5.25
N LEU A 56 -13.66 1.43 4.73
CA LEU A 56 -12.45 0.73 5.20
C LEU A 56 -11.18 1.55 4.98
N GLU A 57 -11.05 2.22 3.84
CA GLU A 57 -9.93 3.12 3.52
C GLU A 57 -9.81 4.23 4.55
N ASN A 58 -10.92 4.91 4.87
CA ASN A 58 -10.96 5.95 5.89
C ASN A 58 -10.59 5.41 7.27
N VAL A 59 -11.28 4.36 7.74
CA VAL A 59 -11.00 3.74 9.04
C VAL A 59 -9.53 3.37 9.17
N ALA A 60 -8.98 2.69 8.16
CA ALA A 60 -7.61 2.22 8.20
C ALA A 60 -6.60 3.37 8.25
N PHE A 61 -6.85 4.46 7.51
CA PHE A 61 -6.00 5.64 7.52
C PHE A 61 -6.02 6.36 8.87
N TYR A 62 -7.19 6.62 9.46
CA TYR A 62 -7.29 7.28 10.76
C TYR A 62 -6.63 6.47 11.88
N VAL A 63 -6.77 5.15 11.84
CA VAL A 63 -6.11 4.25 12.81
C VAL A 63 -4.59 4.30 12.66
N ILE A 64 -4.07 4.19 11.42
CA ILE A 64 -2.61 4.12 11.21
C ILE A 64 -1.92 5.47 11.43
N LYS A 65 -2.56 6.58 11.06
CA LYS A 65 -2.06 7.95 11.25
C LYS A 65 -1.74 8.21 12.72
N ASP A 66 -2.59 7.71 13.61
CA ASP A 66 -2.43 7.86 15.06
C ASP A 66 -1.68 6.69 15.73
N SER A 67 -1.06 5.80 14.94
CA SER A 67 -0.35 4.61 15.43
C SER A 67 -1.22 3.69 16.30
N ARG A 68 -2.53 3.63 16.02
CA ARG A 68 -3.50 2.79 16.71
C ARG A 68 -3.65 1.45 15.97
N VAL A 69 -4.26 0.49 16.65
CA VAL A 69 -4.71 -0.81 16.08
C VAL A 69 -6.19 -1.05 16.37
N ILE A 70 -6.67 -0.50 17.49
CA ILE A 70 -8.06 -0.58 17.92
C ILE A 70 -8.83 0.58 17.29
N ILE A 71 -9.97 0.25 16.72
CA ILE A 71 -10.97 1.16 16.19
C ILE A 71 -12.03 1.35 17.29
N ASP A 72 -11.94 2.45 18.02
CA ASP A 72 -12.92 2.83 19.04
C ASP A 72 -13.96 3.81 18.50
N SER A 73 -14.85 4.29 19.38
CA SER A 73 -15.87 5.27 19.01
C SER A 73 -15.28 6.58 18.49
N ASN A 74 -14.10 7.00 18.96
CA ASN A 74 -13.49 8.26 18.52
C ASN A 74 -13.05 8.17 17.06
N VAL A 75 -12.48 7.03 16.66
CA VAL A 75 -12.12 6.77 15.26
C VAL A 75 -13.38 6.77 14.38
N PHE A 76 -14.47 6.16 14.84
CA PHE A 76 -15.74 6.21 14.11
C PHE A 76 -16.29 7.63 13.98
N ASP A 77 -16.26 8.43 15.05
CA ASP A 77 -16.70 9.83 15.00
C ASP A 77 -15.87 10.66 14.01
N GLU A 78 -14.56 10.43 13.91
CA GLU A 78 -13.68 11.08 12.93
C GLU A 78 -14.01 10.66 11.49
N VAL A 79 -14.25 9.37 11.27
CA VAL A 79 -14.62 8.82 9.96
C VAL A 79 -16.00 9.33 9.52
N GLU A 80 -17.00 9.35 10.41
CA GLU A 80 -18.33 9.87 10.10
C GLU A 80 -18.30 11.35 9.71
N LYS A 81 -17.48 12.17 10.42
CA LYS A 81 -17.26 13.58 10.07
C LYS A 81 -16.60 13.73 8.70
N ALA A 82 -15.59 12.90 8.41
CA ALA A 82 -14.87 12.96 7.14
C ALA A 82 -15.75 12.54 5.95
N MET A 83 -16.62 11.55 6.17
CA MET A 83 -17.47 10.97 5.14
C MET A 83 -18.80 11.71 4.96
N GLY A 84 -19.24 12.49 5.95
CA GLY A 84 -20.50 13.23 5.92
C GLY A 84 -21.75 12.37 6.08
N TRP A 85 -21.62 11.14 6.60
CA TRP A 85 -22.75 10.25 6.90
C TRP A 85 -22.46 9.38 8.13
N PHE A 86 -23.50 8.90 8.80
CA PHE A 86 -23.39 8.12 10.03
C PHE A 86 -23.36 6.61 9.74
N ILE A 87 -22.50 5.87 10.43
CA ILE A 87 -22.36 4.41 10.30
C ILE A 87 -23.70 3.71 10.56
N ASN A 88 -24.52 4.27 11.45
CA ASN A 88 -25.86 3.77 11.76
C ASN A 88 -26.81 3.79 10.54
N ASP A 89 -26.57 4.65 9.55
CA ASP A 89 -27.35 4.70 8.31
C ASP A 89 -26.95 3.56 7.35
N TYR A 90 -25.74 3.01 7.51
CA TYR A 90 -25.18 1.97 6.64
C TYR A 90 -24.42 0.89 7.44
N PRO A 91 -25.05 0.20 8.41
CA PRO A 91 -24.35 -0.73 9.31
C PRO A 91 -23.69 -1.91 8.57
N GLN A 92 -24.12 -2.21 7.35
CA GLN A 92 -23.53 -3.25 6.50
C GLN A 92 -22.05 -3.01 6.14
N VAL A 93 -21.55 -1.77 6.21
CA VAL A 93 -20.12 -1.47 5.92
C VAL A 93 -19.19 -2.17 6.90
N LEU A 94 -19.66 -2.48 8.11
CA LEU A 94 -18.92 -3.24 9.11
C LEU A 94 -18.86 -4.75 8.80
N ASN A 95 -19.74 -5.24 7.93
CA ASN A 95 -19.95 -6.66 7.65
C ASN A 95 -19.25 -7.17 6.37
N ILE A 96 -18.28 -6.42 5.82
CA ILE A 96 -17.50 -6.83 4.63
C ILE A 96 -16.51 -7.98 4.92
N GLY A 97 -16.36 -8.38 6.19
CA GLY A 97 -15.59 -9.55 6.61
C GLY A 97 -14.17 -9.26 7.09
N ILE A 98 -13.74 -8.00 7.05
CA ILE A 98 -12.39 -7.54 7.41
C ILE A 98 -12.32 -6.95 8.82
N LEU A 99 -13.43 -6.42 9.33
CA LEU A 99 -13.50 -5.89 10.68
C LEU A 99 -14.01 -6.97 11.64
N LYS A 100 -13.42 -6.99 12.85
CA LYS A 100 -13.80 -7.87 13.96
C LYS A 100 -14.06 -7.05 15.20
N SER A 101 -15.03 -7.46 16.01
CA SER A 101 -15.34 -6.83 17.29
C SER A 101 -14.66 -7.58 18.44
N PHE A 102 -14.28 -6.87 19.50
CA PHE A 102 -13.79 -7.54 20.71
C PHE A 102 -14.93 -8.28 21.44
N ASN A 103 -14.67 -9.50 21.91
CA ASN A 103 -15.60 -10.40 22.63
C ASN A 103 -16.74 -11.02 21.79
N ASP A 104 -16.40 -11.63 20.64
CA ASP A 104 -17.30 -12.49 19.86
C ASP A 104 -17.67 -13.78 20.62
N LYS A 105 -18.57 -13.69 21.62
CA LYS A 105 -19.50 -14.80 21.84
C LYS A 105 -20.39 -14.82 20.61
N ARG A 106 -20.06 -15.68 19.65
CA ARG A 106 -20.79 -15.88 18.38
C ARG A 106 -22.30 -15.88 18.61
N ILE A 107 -22.96 -14.75 18.37
CA ILE A 107 -24.40 -14.70 18.11
C ILE A 107 -24.63 -13.56 17.11
N GLY A 108 -24.87 -13.94 15.86
CA GLY A 108 -25.56 -13.09 14.90
C GLY A 108 -24.67 -12.21 14.04
N SER A 109 -25.09 -12.07 12.79
CA SER A 109 -24.56 -11.32 11.65
C SER A 109 -24.42 -9.80 11.84
N HIS A 110 -24.34 -9.29 13.07
CA HIS A 110 -24.36 -7.86 13.37
C HIS A 110 -23.10 -7.45 14.14
N VAL A 111 -22.21 -6.76 13.42
CA VAL A 111 -21.10 -6.02 14.01
C VAL A 111 -21.68 -4.77 14.72
N ASP A 112 -21.41 -4.61 16.01
CA ASP A 112 -22.01 -3.58 16.87
C ASP A 112 -21.13 -2.34 16.90
N VAL A 113 -21.59 -1.23 16.32
CA VAL A 113 -20.92 0.08 16.24
C VAL A 113 -20.39 0.57 17.59
N LYS A 114 -21.01 0.17 18.72
CA LYS A 114 -20.62 0.62 20.06
C LYS A 114 -19.42 -0.14 20.63
N LYS A 115 -19.02 -1.25 20.01
CA LYS A 115 -17.86 -2.03 20.45
C LYS A 115 -16.58 -1.52 19.82
N PRO A 116 -15.43 -1.69 20.48
CA PRO A 116 -14.16 -1.54 19.80
C PRO A 116 -14.02 -2.64 18.73
N HIS A 117 -13.41 -2.28 17.61
CA HIS A 117 -13.10 -3.16 16.49
C HIS A 117 -11.62 -3.20 16.19
N TYR A 118 -11.22 -4.14 15.34
CA TYR A 118 -9.89 -4.20 14.75
C TYR A 118 -9.98 -4.80 13.34
N VAL A 119 -9.02 -4.44 12.49
CA VAL A 119 -8.83 -5.10 11.19
C VAL A 119 -8.21 -6.47 11.44
N VAL A 120 -8.69 -7.51 10.75
CA VAL A 120 -8.23 -8.91 10.92
C VAL A 120 -6.71 -9.08 10.87
N HIS A 121 -5.99 -8.21 10.16
CA HIS A 121 -4.54 -8.20 10.08
C HIS A 121 -3.99 -6.79 9.79
N LEU A 122 -2.83 -6.46 10.35
CA LEU A 122 -2.24 -5.11 10.23
C LEU A 122 -1.92 -4.73 8.77
N SER A 123 -1.43 -5.67 7.95
CA SER A 123 -1.17 -5.37 6.54
C SER A 123 -2.43 -5.07 5.72
N PHE A 124 -3.61 -5.59 6.12
CA PHE A 124 -4.87 -5.14 5.50
C PHE A 124 -5.16 -3.69 5.87
N GLN A 125 -4.88 -3.29 7.11
CA GLN A 125 -4.99 -1.90 7.52
C GLN A 125 -4.03 -1.03 6.67
N GLU A 126 -2.79 -1.44 6.47
CA GLU A 126 -1.84 -0.72 5.61
C GLU A 126 -2.32 -0.65 4.15
N PHE A 127 -2.88 -1.73 3.61
CA PHE A 127 -3.43 -1.77 2.25
C PHE A 127 -4.61 -0.82 2.06
N PHE A 128 -5.58 -0.81 3.00
CA PHE A 128 -6.71 0.12 2.92
C PHE A 128 -6.29 1.57 3.16
N ALA A 129 -5.35 1.82 4.08
CA ALA A 129 -4.79 3.15 4.26
C ALA A 129 -4.05 3.64 3.01
N ALA A 130 -3.37 2.75 2.28
CA ALA A 130 -2.81 3.08 0.97
C ALA A 130 -3.90 3.46 -0.05
N GLY A 131 -5.03 2.74 -0.07
CA GLY A 131 -6.21 3.10 -0.85
C GLY A 131 -6.70 4.52 -0.56
N TYR A 132 -6.79 4.90 0.72
CA TYR A 132 -7.14 6.27 1.12
C TYR A 132 -6.20 7.32 0.55
N ILE A 133 -4.88 7.09 0.64
CA ILE A 133 -3.86 8.02 0.11
C ILE A 133 -4.00 8.15 -1.40
N VAL A 134 -4.14 7.03 -2.12
CA VAL A 134 -4.30 7.00 -3.58
C VAL A 134 -5.58 7.72 -4.01
N THR A 135 -6.69 7.51 -3.31
CA THR A 135 -7.94 8.26 -3.53
C THR A 135 -7.74 9.75 -3.25
N GLY A 136 -7.02 10.10 -2.17
CA GLY A 136 -6.66 11.49 -1.85
C GLY A 136 -5.85 12.17 -2.96
N LEU A 137 -4.84 11.49 -3.51
CA LEU A 137 -3.99 12.00 -4.61
C LEU A 137 -4.76 12.27 -5.91
N ARG A 138 -5.95 11.67 -6.10
CA ARG A 138 -6.85 11.91 -7.23
C ARG A 138 -7.87 13.02 -7.00
N SER A 139 -7.99 13.47 -5.77
CA SER A 139 -9.02 14.40 -5.33
C SER A 139 -8.46 15.78 -5.01
N ASP A 140 -9.34 16.68 -4.58
CA ASP A 140 -8.99 17.97 -3.99
C ASP A 140 -8.11 17.84 -2.72
N ARG A 141 -8.10 16.66 -2.06
CA ARG A 141 -7.24 16.35 -0.91
C ARG A 141 -5.82 15.93 -1.26
N SER A 142 -5.39 16.14 -2.51
CA SER A 142 -4.05 15.73 -2.96
C SER A 142 -2.92 16.32 -2.10
N GLU A 143 -3.08 17.56 -1.63
CA GLU A 143 -2.09 18.22 -0.78
C GLU A 143 -1.93 17.53 0.59
N ASP A 144 -3.01 17.10 1.23
CA ASP A 144 -2.96 16.37 2.49
C ASP A 144 -2.25 15.01 2.34
N SER A 145 -2.55 14.28 1.26
CA SER A 145 -1.85 13.02 0.93
C SER A 145 -0.36 13.25 0.68
N ILE A 146 -0.01 14.28 -0.09
CA ILE A 146 1.40 14.63 -0.37
C ILE A 146 2.13 15.00 0.92
N ASN A 147 1.50 15.79 1.79
CA ASN A 147 2.07 16.19 3.07
C ASN A 147 2.26 15.00 4.01
N PHE A 148 1.30 14.07 4.06
CA PHE A 148 1.44 12.83 4.81
C PHE A 148 2.63 12.01 4.31
N ILE A 149 2.76 11.82 2.98
CA ILE A 149 3.89 11.07 2.41
C ILE A 149 5.22 11.74 2.76
N LYS A 150 5.35 13.05 2.53
CA LYS A 150 6.59 13.79 2.81
C LYS A 150 7.01 13.69 4.28
N ALA A 151 6.05 13.80 5.20
CA ALA A 151 6.31 13.73 6.63
C ALA A 151 6.72 12.33 7.11
N ASN A 152 6.28 11.27 6.42
CA ASN A 152 6.36 9.90 6.90
C ASN A 152 7.19 8.94 6.03
N LYS A 153 7.71 9.37 4.88
CA LYS A 153 8.38 8.50 3.89
C LYS A 153 9.60 7.73 4.39
N TYR A 154 10.25 8.18 5.47
CA TYR A 154 11.40 7.48 6.07
C TYR A 154 11.06 6.72 7.35
N ASP A 155 9.81 6.81 7.80
CA ASP A 155 9.35 6.05 8.94
C ASP A 155 9.02 4.62 8.50
N GLN A 156 9.76 3.68 9.08
CA GLN A 156 9.65 2.26 8.77
C GLN A 156 8.24 1.69 9.00
N ARG A 157 7.44 2.32 9.87
CA ARG A 157 6.04 1.93 10.13
C ARG A 157 5.13 2.10 8.93
N PHE A 158 5.51 2.95 7.97
CA PHE A 158 4.73 3.20 6.76
C PHE A 158 5.37 2.60 5.50
N ARG A 159 6.45 1.82 5.63
CA ARG A 159 7.15 1.22 4.48
C ARG A 159 6.20 0.37 3.63
N LEU A 160 5.47 -0.57 4.25
CA LEU A 160 4.55 -1.43 3.51
C LEU A 160 3.34 -0.64 2.96
N LEU A 161 2.82 0.33 3.71
CA LEU A 161 1.81 1.26 3.20
C LEU A 161 2.29 2.00 1.93
N LEU A 162 3.51 2.54 1.90
CA LEU A 162 4.04 3.26 0.73
C LEU A 162 4.32 2.34 -0.46
N ASN A 163 4.74 1.10 -0.19
CA ASN A 163 4.83 0.05 -1.21
C ASN A 163 3.46 -0.20 -1.85
N PHE A 164 2.40 -0.35 -1.05
CA PHE A 164 1.04 -0.48 -1.55
C PHE A 164 0.57 0.75 -2.34
N VAL A 165 0.90 1.97 -1.89
CA VAL A 165 0.57 3.19 -2.65
C VAL A 165 1.23 3.15 -4.04
N SER A 166 2.53 2.83 -4.11
CA SER A 166 3.27 2.69 -5.37
C SER A 166 2.60 1.68 -6.31
N GLY A 167 2.36 0.46 -5.81
CA GLY A 167 1.75 -0.62 -6.60
C GLY A 167 0.32 -0.30 -7.05
N LEU A 168 -0.51 0.29 -6.19
CA LEU A 168 -1.88 0.65 -6.52
C LEU A 168 -1.92 1.75 -7.60
N LEU A 169 -1.05 2.76 -7.50
CA LEU A 169 -0.93 3.81 -8.51
C LEU A 169 -0.54 3.25 -9.87
N THR A 170 0.43 2.33 -9.92
CA THR A 170 0.80 1.63 -11.16
C THR A 170 -0.33 0.76 -11.68
N LEU A 171 -1.04 0.04 -10.81
CA LEU A 171 -2.17 -0.82 -11.17
C LEU A 171 -3.31 -0.03 -11.83
N TYR A 172 -3.61 1.17 -11.31
CA TYR A 172 -4.63 2.04 -11.88
C TYR A 172 -4.14 2.86 -13.07
N ASN A 173 -2.81 3.06 -13.17
CA ASN A 173 -2.12 3.66 -14.31
C ASN A 173 -2.56 5.09 -14.64
N GLU A 174 -2.75 5.92 -13.62
CA GLU A 174 -3.11 7.34 -13.76
C GLU A 174 -1.88 8.25 -13.61
N LYS A 175 -1.55 9.01 -14.66
CA LYS A 175 -0.29 9.77 -14.74
C LYS A 175 -0.09 10.78 -13.61
N GLN A 176 -1.11 11.58 -13.29
CA GLN A 176 -0.98 12.68 -12.33
C GLN A 176 -0.80 12.19 -10.88
N PRO A 177 -1.63 11.27 -10.35
CA PRO A 177 -1.39 10.68 -9.02
C PRO A 177 -0.04 9.96 -8.90
N ILE A 178 0.40 9.26 -9.95
CA ILE A 178 1.74 8.66 -10.02
C ILE A 178 2.80 9.76 -9.86
N GLN A 179 2.69 10.85 -10.62
CA GLN A 179 3.61 11.97 -10.54
C GLN A 179 3.66 12.58 -9.14
N TYR A 180 2.51 12.87 -8.52
CA TYR A 180 2.46 13.42 -7.17
C TYR A 180 3.13 12.54 -6.12
N PHE A 181 2.92 11.23 -6.20
CA PHE A 181 3.57 10.28 -5.29
C PHE A 181 5.09 10.32 -5.45
N TRP A 182 5.60 10.15 -6.67
CA TRP A 182 7.05 10.14 -6.90
C TRP A 182 7.69 11.49 -6.58
N ASP A 183 7.04 12.61 -6.89
CA ASP A 183 7.51 13.93 -6.49
C ASP A 183 7.55 14.08 -4.96
N ALA A 184 6.60 13.53 -4.22
CA ALA A 184 6.62 13.55 -2.75
C ALA A 184 7.77 12.70 -2.16
N ILE A 185 8.07 11.56 -2.79
CA ILE A 185 9.18 10.69 -2.40
C ILE A 185 10.53 11.34 -2.72
N LEU A 186 10.69 11.90 -3.92
CA LEU A 186 11.94 12.46 -4.46
C LEU A 186 12.35 13.81 -3.85
N ASN A 187 11.38 14.67 -3.51
CA ASN A 187 11.66 16.02 -3.01
C ASN A 187 11.96 16.04 -1.51
N GLU A 188 12.23 17.20 -0.93
CA GLU A 188 12.48 17.33 0.52
C GLU A 188 11.31 16.81 1.39
N PRO A 189 11.58 16.32 2.62
CA PRO A 189 12.90 16.24 3.26
C PRO A 189 13.77 15.13 2.67
N LEU A 190 15.08 15.34 2.61
CA LEU A 190 16.06 14.34 2.17
C LEU A 190 16.60 13.57 3.38
N ASP A 191 16.85 12.27 3.20
CA ASP A 191 17.52 11.45 4.21
C ASP A 191 18.99 11.88 4.33
N LEU A 192 19.41 12.29 5.54
CA LEU A 192 20.77 12.72 5.86
C LEU A 192 21.85 11.70 5.48
N PHE A 193 21.53 10.41 5.60
CA PHE A 193 22.46 9.31 5.29
C PHE A 193 22.14 8.61 3.97
N GLY A 194 21.02 8.94 3.32
CA GLY A 194 20.57 8.37 2.04
C GLY A 194 20.17 6.89 2.05
N LEU A 195 20.45 6.12 3.11
CA LEU A 195 20.17 4.68 3.21
C LEU A 195 18.67 4.37 3.29
N ARG A 196 17.90 5.13 4.08
CA ARG A 196 16.44 4.95 4.15
C ARG A 196 15.79 5.29 2.83
N TYR A 197 16.32 6.31 2.15
CA TYR A 197 15.85 6.68 0.82
C TYR A 197 16.19 5.60 -0.21
N PHE A 198 17.39 5.00 -0.18
CA PHE A 198 17.74 3.86 -1.02
C PHE A 198 16.76 2.68 -0.87
N ASP A 199 16.51 2.25 0.37
CA ASP A 199 15.60 1.14 0.66
C ASP A 199 14.15 1.45 0.22
N LEU A 200 13.67 2.67 0.48
CA LEU A 200 12.35 3.12 0.05
C LEU A 200 12.18 3.11 -1.47
N ILE A 201 13.17 3.61 -2.22
CA ILE A 201 13.12 3.63 -3.68
C ILE A 201 13.09 2.21 -4.22
N ILE A 202 13.96 1.31 -3.74
CA ILE A 202 13.96 -0.09 -4.18
C ILE A 202 12.61 -0.75 -3.88
N SER A 203 12.10 -0.61 -2.66
CA SER A 203 10.87 -1.29 -2.26
C SER A 203 9.64 -0.77 -3.01
N CYS A 204 9.57 0.54 -3.27
CA CYS A 204 8.49 1.12 -4.07
C CYS A 204 8.59 0.73 -5.54
N LEU A 205 9.81 0.71 -6.12
CA LEU A 205 10.01 0.31 -7.52
C LEU A 205 9.71 -1.17 -7.74
N GLU A 206 10.00 -2.04 -6.78
CA GLU A 206 9.68 -3.48 -6.86
C GLU A 206 8.17 -3.71 -7.09
N GLU A 207 7.31 -2.89 -6.46
CA GLU A 207 5.85 -2.97 -6.60
C GLU A 207 5.30 -2.39 -7.92
N THR A 208 6.17 -1.84 -8.79
CA THR A 208 5.74 -1.24 -10.06
C THR A 208 5.96 -2.11 -11.29
N ARG A 209 6.51 -3.32 -11.13
CA ARG A 209 6.75 -4.26 -12.24
C ARG A 209 7.62 -3.72 -13.38
N GLY A 210 8.49 -2.75 -13.10
CA GLY A 210 9.26 -2.06 -14.14
C GLY A 210 8.40 -1.21 -15.09
N SER A 211 7.23 -0.76 -14.63
CA SER A 211 6.34 0.09 -15.41
C SER A 211 7.06 1.33 -15.95
N SER A 212 6.86 1.60 -17.24
CA SER A 212 7.36 2.80 -17.90
C SER A 212 6.60 4.08 -17.50
N SER A 213 5.54 3.96 -16.69
CA SER A 213 4.77 5.10 -16.17
C SER A 213 5.47 5.84 -15.02
N ILE A 214 6.56 5.29 -14.47
CA ILE A 214 7.30 5.90 -13.37
C ILE A 214 8.09 7.11 -13.90
N PRO A 215 7.81 8.33 -13.39
CA PRO A 215 8.58 9.51 -13.76
C PRO A 215 10.02 9.36 -13.27
N ARG A 216 10.98 9.83 -14.09
CA ARG A 216 12.41 9.86 -13.72
C ARG A 216 12.97 8.50 -13.31
N ARG A 217 12.41 7.40 -13.82
CA ARG A 217 12.85 6.02 -13.51
C ARG A 217 14.37 5.84 -13.67
N GLN A 218 14.94 6.34 -14.77
CA GLN A 218 16.37 6.21 -15.00
C GLN A 218 17.19 6.91 -13.91
N GLU A 219 16.78 8.09 -13.47
CA GLU A 219 17.45 8.82 -12.38
C GLU A 219 17.38 8.05 -11.05
N LEU A 220 16.27 7.36 -10.78
CA LEU A 220 16.13 6.48 -9.62
C LEU A 220 17.07 5.27 -9.68
N VAL A 221 17.17 4.64 -10.85
CA VAL A 221 18.10 3.51 -11.07
C VAL A 221 19.55 3.98 -10.97
N ASP A 222 19.89 5.12 -11.54
CA ASP A 222 21.23 5.72 -11.45
C ASP A 222 21.60 6.04 -10.01
N TYR A 223 20.64 6.52 -9.21
CA TYR A 223 20.81 6.72 -7.76
C TYR A 223 21.12 5.40 -7.04
N ILE A 224 20.38 4.32 -7.34
CA ILE A 224 20.65 2.99 -6.77
C ILE A 224 22.06 2.52 -7.15
N VAL A 225 22.43 2.63 -8.42
CA VAL A 225 23.76 2.27 -8.93
C VAL A 225 24.86 3.05 -8.22
N MET A 226 24.67 4.36 -8.00
CA MET A 226 25.61 5.19 -7.25
C MET A 226 25.83 4.64 -5.83
N TRP A 227 24.76 4.28 -5.11
CA TRP A 227 24.87 3.73 -3.76
C TRP A 227 25.54 2.36 -3.72
N ILE A 228 25.30 1.51 -4.72
CA ILE A 228 26.01 0.23 -4.85
C ILE A 228 27.51 0.47 -5.03
N LYS A 229 27.91 1.39 -5.91
CA LYS A 229 29.32 1.75 -6.13
C LYS A 229 29.97 2.29 -4.86
N ILE A 230 29.26 3.14 -4.11
CA ILE A 230 29.74 3.64 -2.82
C ILE A 230 29.93 2.48 -1.85
N GLY A 231 28.93 1.59 -1.72
CA GLY A 231 28.99 0.41 -0.86
C GLY A 231 30.17 -0.51 -1.17
N VAL A 232 30.40 -0.84 -2.44
CA VAL A 232 31.53 -1.69 -2.87
C VAL A 232 32.89 -1.11 -2.45
N ASN A 233 33.00 0.23 -2.39
CA ASN A 233 34.23 0.92 -2.01
C ASN A 233 34.32 1.25 -0.50
N MET A 234 33.30 0.94 0.30
CA MET A 234 33.28 1.22 1.73
C MET A 234 33.94 0.09 2.52
N GLU A 235 34.78 0.46 3.49
CA GLU A 235 35.36 -0.49 4.46
C GLU A 235 34.34 -0.92 5.54
N ASP A 236 33.26 -0.14 5.75
CA ASP A 236 32.24 -0.45 6.75
C ASP A 236 31.28 -1.55 6.25
N ASN A 237 31.45 -2.74 6.80
CA ASN A 237 30.64 -3.91 6.48
C ASN A 237 29.14 -3.73 6.81
N LYS A 238 28.75 -2.82 7.72
CA LYS A 238 27.34 -2.60 8.07
C LYS A 238 26.55 -1.96 6.93
N VAL A 239 27.13 -0.94 6.29
CA VAL A 239 26.48 -0.27 5.15
C VAL A 239 26.37 -1.23 3.98
N VAL A 240 27.44 -1.98 3.70
CA VAL A 240 27.46 -3.00 2.65
C VAL A 240 26.40 -4.07 2.90
N THR A 241 26.32 -4.60 4.12
CA THR A 241 25.31 -5.61 4.49
C THR A 241 23.89 -5.08 4.32
N TYR A 242 23.63 -3.81 4.69
CA TYR A 242 22.32 -3.20 4.53
C TYR A 242 21.91 -3.07 3.06
N LEU A 243 22.81 -2.55 2.21
CA LEU A 243 22.57 -2.42 0.77
C LEU A 243 22.36 -3.78 0.11
N GLN A 244 23.16 -4.78 0.50
CA GLN A 244 23.01 -6.16 0.03
C GLN A 244 21.66 -6.75 0.42
N GLN A 245 21.21 -6.56 1.66
CA GLN A 245 19.92 -7.07 2.12
C GLN A 245 18.77 -6.45 1.30
N ALA A 246 18.77 -5.13 1.12
CA ALA A 246 17.74 -4.44 0.34
C ALA A 246 17.69 -4.92 -1.12
N LEU A 247 18.85 -5.21 -1.73
CA LEU A 247 18.92 -5.77 -3.09
C LEU A 247 18.52 -7.24 -3.16
N GLN A 248 18.86 -8.06 -2.16
CA GLN A 248 18.45 -9.47 -2.11
C GLN A 248 16.94 -9.64 -1.96
N GLU A 249 16.28 -8.70 -1.27
CA GLU A 249 14.83 -8.66 -1.13
C GLU A 249 14.13 -8.25 -2.44
N SER A 250 14.85 -7.61 -3.38
CA SER A 250 14.32 -7.17 -4.66
C SER A 250 14.65 -8.15 -5.79
N CYS A 251 13.62 -8.64 -6.48
CA CYS A 251 13.80 -9.52 -7.64
C CYS A 251 13.90 -8.73 -8.95
N ILE A 252 13.15 -7.64 -9.11
CA ILE A 252 13.09 -6.88 -10.37
C ILE A 252 14.29 -5.95 -10.47
N ILE A 253 14.54 -5.15 -9.44
CA ILE A 253 15.61 -4.14 -9.46
C ILE A 253 16.98 -4.80 -9.47
N ALA A 254 17.16 -5.89 -8.73
CA ALA A 254 18.41 -6.64 -8.79
C ALA A 254 18.74 -7.13 -10.21
N ASN A 255 17.74 -7.41 -11.05
CA ASN A 255 17.93 -7.90 -12.43
C ASN A 255 18.05 -6.79 -13.48
N GLU A 256 18.02 -5.51 -13.09
CA GLU A 256 18.29 -4.41 -14.03
C GLU A 256 19.73 -4.49 -14.56
N ILE A 257 19.91 -4.31 -15.86
CA ILE A 257 21.20 -4.46 -16.55
C ILE A 257 22.26 -3.56 -15.90
N SER A 258 21.95 -2.28 -15.66
CA SER A 258 22.88 -1.32 -15.05
C SER A 258 23.30 -1.69 -13.63
N ILE A 259 22.45 -2.40 -12.89
CA ILE A 259 22.75 -2.88 -11.53
C ILE A 259 23.62 -4.14 -11.60
N GLN A 260 23.30 -5.09 -12.47
CA GLN A 260 24.11 -6.29 -12.70
C GLN A 260 25.52 -5.94 -13.16
N GLU A 261 25.68 -5.00 -14.10
CA GLU A 261 26.98 -4.52 -14.56
C GLU A 261 27.82 -3.86 -13.45
N THR A 262 27.17 -3.32 -12.42
CA THR A 262 27.85 -2.67 -11.29
C THR A 262 28.27 -3.68 -10.20
N LEU A 263 27.66 -4.86 -10.17
CA LEU A 263 27.94 -5.91 -9.19
C LEU A 263 29.02 -6.92 -9.64
N ILE A 264 29.47 -6.85 -10.91
CA ILE A 264 30.54 -7.67 -11.52
C ILE A 264 31.89 -6.98 -11.34
#